data_AF-A0A367YG14-F1
#
_entry.id   AF-A0A367YG14-F1
#
_cell.length_a   1.000
_cell.length_b   1.000
_cell.length_c   1.000
_cell.angle_alpha   90.00
_cell.angle_beta   90.00
_cell.angle_gamma   90.00
#
_symmetry.space_group_name_H-M   'P 1'
#
loop_
_entity.id
_entity.type
_entity.pdbx_description
1 polymer ?
#
loop_
_entity_poly.entity_id
_entity_poly.type
_entity_poly.pdbx_seq_one_letter_code
_entity_poly.pdbx_strand_id
1 'polypeptide(L)'
;MSDVIGTKVAIPGASGAGIVRYIGPIQGKNGTFAGVELLGTLATTRGKNSGSVDGINYFQVDIPKSGLFLPYDRLKSVNPGLPNNRLSTRLPLTPINNRTYQNARVSMINENVAKSEDVSLKYEAEIAELQRSLREKEKRLENFAIQREEWRAAMDELVAVQQEGMQTFEDRIQELEQENLAQQEQLKQSGDSLRAANSKVKELELNIEGFLSEKVNGVEIGDHRKELDRLQRELEARPQLKDLDELQNALDELETIYQQRLDEKEACIKDLQTEKARLQDENAKLQEANRKLQEENGRLQTANTHLESEKGSIQRDFQVTTPPHAQPVADEVPNELPIYKAANPIDPSDGKNDWCGLCERDGHSSINCPYENDIF
;
A
#
# COMPACT_ATOMS: atom_id res chain seq x y z
N MET A 1 -92.10 -33.55 -1.60
CA MET A 1 -90.90 -34.32 -1.20
C MET A 1 -89.59 -33.58 -1.50
N SER A 2 -89.62 -32.45 -2.22
CA SER A 2 -88.45 -31.60 -2.45
C SER A 2 -88.06 -30.73 -1.25
N ASP A 3 -88.95 -30.56 -0.26
CA ASP A 3 -88.74 -29.65 0.88
C ASP A 3 -87.77 -30.17 1.95
N VAL A 4 -87.31 -31.42 1.81
CA VAL A 4 -86.39 -32.07 2.76
C VAL A 4 -84.93 -32.03 2.27
N ILE A 5 -84.73 -31.83 0.96
CA ILE A 5 -83.39 -31.70 0.37
C ILE A 5 -82.87 -30.30 0.71
N GLY A 6 -81.63 -30.22 1.18
CA GLY A 6 -81.01 -29.00 1.71
C GLY A 6 -81.22 -28.80 3.21
N THR A 7 -82.05 -29.62 3.87
CA THR A 7 -82.26 -29.52 5.32
C THR A 7 -81.04 -30.04 6.08
N LYS A 8 -80.63 -29.31 7.12
CA LYS A 8 -79.60 -29.73 8.07
C LYS A 8 -80.18 -30.73 9.06
N VAL A 9 -79.54 -31.89 9.19
CA VAL A 9 -79.99 -33.03 10.00
C VAL A 9 -78.87 -33.52 10.92
N ALA A 10 -79.22 -34.02 12.10
CA ALA A 10 -78.30 -34.69 13.01
C ALA A 10 -78.00 -36.11 12.53
N ILE A 11 -76.76 -36.57 12.71
CA ILE A 11 -76.33 -37.90 12.24
C ILE A 11 -76.42 -38.93 13.38
N PRO A 12 -77.16 -40.04 13.22
CA PRO A 12 -77.28 -41.06 14.26
C PRO A 12 -75.93 -41.64 14.68
N GLY A 13 -75.63 -41.63 15.98
CA GLY A 13 -74.42 -42.22 16.55
C GLY A 13 -73.14 -41.41 16.37
N ALA A 14 -73.24 -40.12 16.01
CA ALA A 14 -72.11 -39.21 15.98
C ALA A 14 -72.53 -37.79 16.41
N SER A 15 -71.65 -37.08 17.11
CA SER A 15 -71.87 -35.68 17.48
C SER A 15 -71.58 -34.77 16.30
N GLY A 16 -72.60 -34.51 15.48
CA GLY A 16 -72.56 -33.48 14.44
C GLY A 16 -73.69 -33.61 13.42
N ALA A 17 -73.61 -32.82 12.36
CA ALA A 17 -74.70 -32.62 11.42
C ALA A 17 -74.26 -32.77 9.96
N GLY A 18 -75.24 -33.01 9.10
CA GLY A 18 -75.07 -33.04 7.65
C GLY A 18 -76.25 -32.39 6.94
N ILE A 19 -76.15 -32.22 5.63
CA ILE A 19 -77.20 -31.67 4.77
C ILE A 19 -77.77 -32.80 3.92
N VAL A 20 -79.08 -33.01 3.96
CA VAL A 20 -79.73 -34.02 3.11
C VAL A 20 -79.62 -33.58 1.65
N ARG A 21 -79.01 -34.40 0.81
CA ARG A 21 -78.87 -34.13 -0.63
C ARG A 21 -79.73 -35.06 -1.49
N TYR A 22 -80.15 -36.21 -0.94
CA TYR A 22 -80.94 -37.20 -1.66
C TYR A 22 -81.84 -38.00 -0.70
N ILE A 23 -83.07 -38.35 -1.12
CA ILE A 23 -83.91 -39.36 -0.45
C ILE A 23 -84.55 -40.24 -1.53
N GLY A 24 -84.33 -41.56 -1.44
CA GLY A 24 -84.91 -42.49 -2.40
C GLY A 24 -84.29 -43.89 -2.36
N PRO A 25 -84.72 -44.79 -3.26
CA PRO A 25 -84.12 -46.11 -3.41
C PRO A 25 -82.75 -46.03 -4.07
N ILE A 26 -81.81 -46.89 -3.65
CA ILE A 26 -80.50 -47.05 -4.28
C ILE A 26 -80.52 -48.32 -5.12
N GLN A 27 -79.94 -48.29 -6.32
CA GLN A 27 -79.95 -49.45 -7.22
C GLN A 27 -79.26 -50.65 -6.55
N GLY A 28 -79.91 -51.81 -6.61
CA GLY A 28 -79.40 -53.04 -5.99
C GLY A 28 -79.52 -53.08 -4.46
N LYS A 29 -80.16 -52.09 -3.82
CA LYS A 29 -80.42 -52.07 -2.37
C LYS A 29 -81.91 -51.94 -2.10
N ASN A 30 -82.43 -52.79 -1.22
CA ASN A 30 -83.83 -52.73 -0.80
C ASN A 30 -84.03 -51.67 0.30
N GLY A 31 -85.10 -50.88 0.17
CA GLY A 31 -85.47 -49.83 1.13
C GLY A 31 -85.23 -48.41 0.64
N THR A 32 -85.60 -47.44 1.46
CA THR A 32 -85.39 -46.00 1.19
C THR A 32 -84.19 -45.49 1.96
N PHE A 33 -83.29 -44.79 1.27
CA PHE A 33 -82.06 -44.25 1.82
C PHE A 33 -82.04 -42.73 1.73
N ALA A 34 -81.41 -42.10 2.71
CA ALA A 34 -81.04 -40.70 2.67
C ALA A 34 -79.54 -40.59 2.32
N GLY A 35 -79.23 -39.82 1.28
CA GLY A 35 -77.89 -39.34 0.98
C GLY A 35 -77.65 -38.01 1.68
N VAL A 36 -76.63 -37.95 2.52
CA VAL A 36 -76.33 -36.80 3.36
C VAL A 36 -74.87 -36.38 3.13
N GLU A 37 -74.66 -35.09 2.94
CA GLU A 37 -73.34 -34.48 2.91
C GLU A 37 -72.94 -34.08 4.33
N LEU A 38 -71.85 -34.65 4.84
CA LEU A 38 -71.40 -34.40 6.21
C LEU A 38 -70.69 -33.05 6.31
N LEU A 39 -70.94 -32.32 7.39
CA LEU A 39 -70.32 -31.00 7.64
C LEU A 39 -69.21 -31.09 8.69
N GLY A 40 -68.22 -30.20 8.56
CA GLY A 40 -67.14 -30.04 9.54
C GLY A 40 -66.26 -31.28 9.68
N THR A 41 -65.84 -31.59 10.91
CA THR A 41 -64.92 -32.70 11.21
C THR A 41 -65.51 -34.09 10.90
N LEU A 42 -66.83 -34.20 10.73
CA LEU A 42 -67.48 -35.46 10.31
C LEU A 42 -67.22 -35.81 8.84
N ALA A 43 -66.98 -34.81 7.98
CA ALA A 43 -66.70 -35.04 6.57
C ALA A 43 -65.49 -35.94 6.37
N THR A 44 -64.40 -35.65 7.09
CA THR A 44 -63.13 -36.40 6.99
C THR A 44 -63.15 -37.72 7.76
N THR A 45 -63.92 -37.81 8.85
CA THR A 45 -63.89 -38.98 9.75
C THR A 45 -64.94 -40.04 9.45
N ARG A 46 -66.10 -39.66 8.88
CA ARG A 46 -67.22 -40.59 8.62
C ARG A 46 -67.74 -40.57 7.18
N GLY A 47 -67.25 -39.67 6.35
CA GLY A 47 -67.54 -39.65 4.93
C GLY A 47 -67.05 -40.94 4.25
N LYS A 48 -67.83 -41.47 3.32
CA LYS A 48 -67.52 -42.76 2.66
C LYS A 48 -67.53 -42.68 1.14
N ASN A 49 -68.35 -41.81 0.58
CA ASN A 49 -68.56 -41.69 -0.87
C ASN A 49 -68.65 -40.23 -1.27
N SER A 50 -68.57 -39.96 -2.58
CA SER A 50 -68.74 -38.62 -3.14
C SER A 50 -70.14 -38.43 -3.73
N GLY A 51 -71.15 -39.11 -3.16
CA GLY A 51 -72.54 -39.06 -3.64
C GLY A 51 -72.91 -40.06 -4.74
N SER A 52 -72.00 -40.98 -5.08
CA SER A 52 -72.23 -42.09 -6.00
C SER A 52 -72.15 -43.47 -5.33
N VAL A 53 -72.87 -44.45 -5.89
CA VAL A 53 -72.82 -45.88 -5.52
C VAL A 53 -72.77 -46.70 -6.81
N ASP A 54 -71.82 -47.63 -6.92
CA ASP A 54 -71.64 -48.53 -8.08
C ASP A 54 -71.64 -47.80 -9.45
N GLY A 55 -71.00 -46.62 -9.49
CA GLY A 55 -70.89 -45.80 -10.71
C GLY A 55 -72.09 -44.89 -11.00
N ILE A 56 -73.19 -45.02 -10.25
CA ILE A 56 -74.39 -44.19 -10.41
C ILE A 56 -74.32 -43.02 -9.45
N ASN A 57 -74.46 -41.80 -9.98
CA ASN A 57 -74.42 -40.59 -9.19
C ASN A 57 -75.82 -40.20 -8.68
N TYR A 58 -75.98 -40.05 -7.37
CA TYR A 58 -77.26 -39.70 -6.73
C TYR A 58 -77.28 -38.26 -6.22
N PHE A 59 -76.14 -37.74 -5.76
CA PHE A 59 -75.99 -36.35 -5.36
C PHE A 59 -74.54 -35.90 -5.50
N GLN A 60 -74.29 -34.60 -5.45
CA GLN A 60 -72.95 -34.03 -5.46
C GLN A 60 -72.56 -33.57 -4.05
N VAL A 61 -71.26 -33.61 -3.79
CA VAL A 61 -70.65 -33.12 -2.54
C VAL A 61 -69.56 -32.11 -2.86
N ASP A 62 -69.40 -31.11 -1.98
CA ASP A 62 -68.39 -30.06 -2.12
C ASP A 62 -66.99 -30.55 -1.71
N ILE A 63 -66.95 -31.46 -0.74
CA ILE A 63 -65.70 -32.10 -0.26
C ILE A 63 -65.67 -33.56 -0.72
N PRO A 64 -64.63 -34.01 -1.46
CA PRO A 64 -64.52 -35.40 -1.88
C PRO A 64 -64.63 -36.37 -0.70
N LYS A 65 -65.38 -37.46 -0.90
CA LYS A 65 -65.66 -38.50 0.10
C LYS A 65 -66.46 -38.03 1.33
N SER A 66 -67.03 -36.83 1.38
CA SER A 66 -67.82 -36.36 2.54
C SER A 66 -69.26 -36.93 2.59
N GLY A 67 -69.71 -37.62 1.55
CA GLY A 67 -71.05 -38.17 1.42
C GLY A 67 -71.26 -39.47 2.20
N LEU A 68 -72.49 -39.64 2.70
CA LEU A 68 -72.93 -40.83 3.44
C LEU A 68 -74.36 -41.21 3.06
N PHE A 69 -74.58 -42.50 2.77
CA PHE A 69 -75.92 -43.06 2.66
C PHE A 69 -76.31 -43.79 3.94
N LEU A 70 -77.53 -43.56 4.41
CA LEU A 70 -78.12 -44.27 5.55
C LEU A 70 -79.60 -44.57 5.31
N PRO A 71 -80.17 -45.64 5.91
CA PRO A 71 -81.60 -45.90 5.85
C PRO A 71 -82.39 -44.70 6.36
N TYR A 72 -83.42 -44.29 5.62
CA TYR A 72 -84.20 -43.09 5.91
C TYR A 72 -84.85 -43.15 7.31
N ASP A 73 -85.33 -44.32 7.72
CA ASP A 73 -85.93 -44.54 9.04
C ASP A 73 -84.93 -44.30 10.19
N ARG A 74 -83.66 -44.64 9.96
CA ARG A 74 -82.57 -44.43 10.93
C ARG A 74 -82.20 -42.95 11.03
N LEU A 75 -82.22 -42.22 9.91
CA LEU A 75 -82.03 -40.76 9.94
C LEU A 75 -83.19 -40.07 10.67
N LYS A 76 -84.42 -40.53 10.41
CA LYS A 76 -85.63 -40.01 11.04
C LYS A 76 -85.67 -40.25 12.55
N SER A 77 -85.16 -41.37 13.05
CA SER A 77 -85.21 -41.66 14.50
C SER A 77 -84.50 -40.61 15.36
N VAL A 78 -83.53 -39.87 14.81
CA VAL A 78 -82.84 -38.76 15.50
C VAL A 78 -83.24 -37.38 14.94
N ASN A 79 -84.11 -37.34 13.92
CA ASN A 79 -84.64 -36.12 13.30
C ASN A 79 -86.17 -36.25 13.14
N PRO A 80 -86.95 -36.10 14.23
CA PRO A 80 -88.40 -36.33 14.21
C PRO A 80 -89.19 -35.40 13.27
N GLY A 81 -88.58 -34.30 12.80
CA GLY A 81 -89.17 -33.38 11.82
C GLY A 81 -89.23 -33.90 10.38
N LEU A 82 -88.71 -35.10 10.09
CA LEU A 82 -88.72 -35.68 8.73
C LEU A 82 -90.04 -36.44 8.43
N PRO A 83 -90.64 -36.30 7.22
CA PRO A 83 -91.93 -36.92 6.87
C PRO A 83 -91.91 -38.46 6.87
N ASN A 84 -93.05 -39.12 7.12
CA ASN A 84 -93.18 -40.60 7.10
C ASN A 84 -93.31 -41.15 5.66
N ASN A 85 -92.61 -42.23 5.34
CA ASN A 85 -92.80 -42.98 4.09
C ASN A 85 -93.64 -44.25 4.39
N ARG A 86 -94.81 -44.41 3.76
CA ARG A 86 -95.66 -45.60 3.92
C ARG A 86 -95.93 -46.25 2.56
N LEU A 87 -95.31 -47.40 2.30
CA LEU A 87 -95.79 -48.35 1.29
C LEU A 87 -95.77 -49.75 1.91
N SER A 88 -96.93 -50.41 1.91
CA SER A 88 -97.26 -51.66 2.59
C SER A 88 -97.77 -52.66 1.55
N THR A 89 -97.35 -53.92 1.61
CA THR A 89 -97.87 -54.99 0.74
C THR A 89 -98.39 -56.12 1.62
N ARG A 90 -99.71 -56.34 1.61
CA ARG A 90 -100.40 -57.48 2.25
C ARG A 90 -100.98 -58.38 1.17
N LEU A 91 -101.01 -59.69 1.40
CA LEU A 91 -101.86 -60.65 0.66
C LEU A 91 -102.78 -61.41 1.65
N PRO A 92 -104.02 -61.79 1.26
CA PRO A 92 -104.99 -62.49 2.11
C PRO A 92 -105.09 -64.00 1.82
N LEU A 93 -105.50 -64.76 2.85
CA LEU A 93 -105.82 -66.20 2.81
C LEU A 93 -107.34 -66.43 2.70
N THR A 94 -107.76 -67.54 2.09
CA THR A 94 -109.15 -68.06 2.06
C THR A 94 -109.26 -69.42 2.78
N PRO A 95 -110.46 -69.82 3.26
CA PRO A 95 -110.62 -70.90 4.24
C PRO A 95 -111.01 -72.27 3.63
N ILE A 96 -110.62 -73.38 4.29
CA ILE A 96 -110.94 -74.77 3.93
C ILE A 96 -111.87 -75.40 4.97
N ASN A 97 -112.86 -76.16 4.47
CA ASN A 97 -113.98 -76.78 5.18
C ASN A 97 -113.66 -78.19 5.72
N ASN A 98 -114.44 -78.63 6.71
CA ASN A 98 -114.06 -79.48 7.84
C ASN A 98 -114.29 -81.00 7.66
N ARG A 99 -113.98 -81.59 6.49
CA ARG A 99 -114.23 -83.03 6.23
C ARG A 99 -113.00 -83.92 6.02
N THR A 100 -111.78 -83.37 6.12
CA THR A 100 -110.52 -84.11 5.91
C THR A 100 -109.87 -84.61 7.21
N TYR A 101 -110.44 -84.32 8.38
CA TYR A 101 -109.77 -84.49 9.68
C TYR A 101 -109.55 -85.94 10.17
N GLN A 102 -110.13 -86.95 9.52
CA GLN A 102 -109.99 -88.35 9.95
C GLN A 102 -108.98 -89.12 9.06
N ASN A 103 -109.04 -88.97 7.74
CA ASN A 103 -108.05 -89.59 6.83
C ASN A 103 -106.72 -88.83 6.79
N ALA A 104 -106.75 -87.53 7.07
CA ALA A 104 -105.52 -86.76 7.15
C ALA A 104 -104.74 -87.06 8.43
N ARG A 105 -105.30 -87.64 9.49
CA ARG A 105 -104.54 -87.88 10.73
C ARG A 105 -103.54 -89.04 10.62
N VAL A 106 -103.87 -90.10 9.87
CA VAL A 106 -102.97 -91.24 9.63
C VAL A 106 -102.01 -90.96 8.46
N SER A 107 -102.48 -90.28 7.41
CA SER A 107 -101.59 -89.72 6.38
C SER A 107 -100.62 -88.71 6.98
N MET A 108 -101.09 -87.76 7.79
CA MET A 108 -100.23 -86.79 8.49
C MET A 108 -99.22 -87.46 9.40
N ILE A 109 -99.48 -88.62 10.04
CA ILE A 109 -98.45 -89.25 10.89
C ILE A 109 -97.32 -89.85 10.03
N ASN A 110 -97.62 -90.63 8.98
CA ASN A 110 -96.59 -91.15 8.07
C ASN A 110 -95.91 -90.05 7.24
N GLU A 111 -96.68 -89.05 6.82
CA GLU A 111 -96.22 -87.90 6.05
C GLU A 111 -95.45 -86.92 6.95
N ASN A 112 -95.75 -86.81 8.26
CA ASN A 112 -94.95 -86.06 9.23
C ASN A 112 -93.67 -86.81 9.62
N VAL A 113 -93.67 -88.15 9.67
CA VAL A 113 -92.45 -88.94 9.90
C VAL A 113 -91.54 -88.88 8.68
N ALA A 114 -92.06 -89.07 7.46
CA ALA A 114 -91.30 -88.92 6.23
C ALA A 114 -90.85 -87.46 5.98
N LYS A 115 -91.70 -86.46 6.30
CA LYS A 115 -91.28 -85.05 6.30
C LYS A 115 -90.28 -84.76 7.41
N SER A 116 -90.34 -85.42 8.57
CA SER A 116 -89.36 -85.24 9.66
C SER A 116 -88.00 -85.83 9.29
N GLU A 117 -87.95 -87.00 8.65
CA GLU A 117 -86.72 -87.59 8.13
C GLU A 117 -86.16 -86.77 6.95
N ASP A 118 -86.99 -86.32 6.00
CA ASP A 118 -86.59 -85.44 4.89
C ASP A 118 -86.12 -84.06 5.39
N VAL A 119 -86.73 -83.52 6.44
CA VAL A 119 -86.30 -82.28 7.10
C VAL A 119 -84.98 -82.49 7.87
N SER A 120 -84.81 -83.63 8.54
CA SER A 120 -83.54 -83.98 9.21
C SER A 120 -82.38 -84.10 8.21
N LEU A 121 -82.60 -84.78 7.08
CA LEU A 121 -81.61 -84.91 6.00
C LEU A 121 -81.27 -83.56 5.34
N LYS A 122 -82.26 -82.65 5.20
CA LYS A 122 -82.02 -81.28 4.72
C LYS A 122 -81.15 -80.48 5.70
N TYR A 123 -81.43 -80.55 6.99
CA TYR A 123 -80.59 -79.89 8.00
C TYR A 123 -79.19 -80.52 8.07
N GLU A 124 -79.05 -81.83 7.95
CA GLU A 124 -77.74 -82.49 7.88
C GLU A 124 -76.93 -82.05 6.65
N ALA A 125 -77.57 -81.93 5.48
CA ALA A 125 -76.94 -81.41 4.27
C ALA A 125 -76.54 -79.93 4.42
N GLU A 126 -77.41 -79.09 5.00
CA GLU A 126 -77.11 -77.68 5.28
C GLU A 126 -75.98 -77.53 6.29
N ILE A 127 -75.95 -78.35 7.36
CA ILE A 127 -74.85 -78.39 8.33
C ILE A 127 -73.54 -78.80 7.63
N ALA A 128 -73.56 -79.80 6.75
CA ALA A 128 -72.37 -80.22 6.02
C ALA A 128 -71.85 -79.15 5.06
N GLU A 129 -72.75 -78.40 4.41
CA GLU A 129 -72.41 -77.26 3.55
C GLU A 129 -71.85 -76.10 4.37
N LEU A 130 -72.48 -75.76 5.49
CA LEU A 130 -71.99 -74.73 6.42
C LEU A 130 -70.61 -75.10 6.98
N GLN A 131 -70.38 -76.36 7.37
CA GLN A 131 -69.06 -76.84 7.80
C GLN A 131 -68.01 -76.74 6.68
N ARG A 132 -68.40 -77.02 5.43
CA ARG A 132 -67.50 -76.85 4.28
C ARG A 132 -67.16 -75.38 4.04
N SER A 133 -68.16 -74.49 4.11
CA SER A 133 -67.97 -73.04 4.03
C SER A 133 -67.12 -72.49 5.18
N LEU A 134 -67.29 -73.05 6.38
CA LEU A 134 -66.53 -72.66 7.57
C LEU A 134 -65.06 -73.04 7.42
N ARG A 135 -64.75 -74.27 6.98
CA ARG A 135 -63.38 -74.70 6.65
C ARG A 135 -62.74 -73.85 5.54
N GLU A 136 -63.51 -73.50 4.52
CA GLU A 136 -63.02 -72.64 3.43
C GLU A 136 -62.71 -71.22 3.92
N LYS A 137 -63.56 -70.67 4.79
CA LYS A 137 -63.32 -69.38 5.45
C LYS A 137 -62.13 -69.44 6.41
N GLU A 138 -61.98 -70.52 7.17
CA GLU A 138 -60.82 -70.74 8.05
C GLU A 138 -59.51 -70.78 7.24
N LYS A 139 -59.47 -71.55 6.15
CA LYS A 139 -58.31 -71.57 5.23
C LYS A 139 -58.03 -70.19 4.63
N ARG A 140 -59.07 -69.43 4.30
CA ARG A 140 -58.92 -68.05 3.81
C ARG A 140 -58.36 -67.12 4.88
N LEU A 141 -58.80 -67.26 6.13
CA LEU A 141 -58.26 -66.49 7.26
C LEU A 141 -56.80 -66.84 7.53
N GLU A 142 -56.44 -68.12 7.44
CA GLU A 142 -55.07 -68.60 7.56
C GLU A 142 -54.18 -68.01 6.45
N ASN A 143 -54.63 -68.03 5.19
CA ASN A 143 -53.92 -67.39 4.09
C ASN A 143 -53.71 -65.88 4.33
N PHE A 144 -54.72 -65.17 4.84
CA PHE A 144 -54.57 -63.76 5.22
C PHE A 144 -53.65 -63.55 6.43
N ALA A 145 -53.51 -64.54 7.32
CA ALA A 145 -52.56 -64.49 8.42
C ALA A 145 -51.12 -64.64 7.90
N ILE A 146 -50.89 -65.62 7.02
CA ILE A 146 -49.59 -65.83 6.36
C ILE A 146 -49.16 -64.59 5.59
N GLN A 147 -50.04 -64.04 4.74
CA GLN A 147 -49.73 -62.82 3.97
C GLN A 147 -49.39 -61.62 4.85
N ARG A 148 -50.05 -61.50 6.02
CA ARG A 148 -49.78 -60.42 6.95
C ARG A 148 -48.43 -60.58 7.63
N GLU A 149 -48.04 -61.80 7.92
CA GLU A 149 -46.74 -62.11 8.49
C GLU A 149 -45.61 -61.91 7.47
N GLU A 150 -45.80 -62.36 6.23
CA GLU A 150 -44.89 -62.07 5.11
C GLU A 150 -44.72 -60.56 4.90
N TRP A 151 -45.82 -59.81 4.95
CA TRP A 151 -45.76 -58.35 4.80
C TRP A 151 -45.06 -57.67 5.99
N ARG A 152 -45.23 -58.20 7.20
CA ARG A 152 -44.47 -57.73 8.38
C ARG A 152 -42.99 -58.01 8.23
N ALA A 153 -42.61 -59.24 7.87
CA ALA A 153 -41.23 -59.62 7.67
C ALA A 153 -40.53 -58.76 6.61
N ALA A 154 -41.20 -58.49 5.48
CA ALA A 154 -40.69 -57.61 4.45
C ALA A 154 -40.52 -56.15 4.93
N MET A 155 -41.42 -55.67 5.79
CA MET A 155 -41.29 -54.34 6.39
C MET A 155 -40.13 -54.28 7.39
N ASP A 156 -39.96 -55.31 8.22
CA ASP A 156 -38.87 -55.40 9.17
C ASP A 156 -37.51 -55.45 8.46
N GLU A 157 -37.40 -56.17 7.34
CA GLU A 157 -36.20 -56.18 6.49
C GLU A 157 -35.92 -54.79 5.90
N LEU A 158 -36.95 -54.11 5.40
CA LEU A 158 -36.79 -52.75 4.88
C LEU A 158 -36.32 -51.77 5.97
N VAL A 159 -36.87 -51.87 7.17
CA VAL A 159 -36.47 -51.05 8.33
C VAL A 159 -35.04 -51.37 8.73
N ALA A 160 -34.63 -52.64 8.74
CA ALA A 160 -33.26 -53.04 9.05
C ALA A 160 -32.26 -52.46 8.04
N VAL A 161 -32.52 -52.60 6.74
CA VAL A 161 -31.67 -52.03 5.68
C VAL A 161 -31.58 -50.50 5.81
N GLN A 162 -32.69 -49.83 6.11
CA GLN A 162 -32.70 -48.39 6.30
C GLN A 162 -31.89 -47.96 7.53
N GLN A 163 -32.01 -48.70 8.64
CA GLN A 163 -31.24 -48.45 9.86
C GLN A 163 -29.74 -48.69 9.65
N GLU A 164 -29.35 -49.78 8.97
CA GLU A 164 -27.94 -50.05 8.64
C GLU A 164 -27.34 -48.96 7.75
N GLY A 165 -28.10 -48.50 6.75
CA GLY A 165 -27.70 -47.38 5.91
C GLY A 165 -27.49 -46.11 6.74
N MET A 166 -28.45 -45.79 7.62
CA MET A 166 -28.34 -44.64 8.52
C MET A 166 -27.13 -44.73 9.45
N GLN A 167 -26.89 -45.90 10.05
CA GLN A 167 -25.72 -46.14 10.91
C GLN A 167 -24.41 -45.94 10.15
N THR A 168 -24.33 -46.46 8.91
CA THR A 168 -23.13 -46.29 8.07
C THR A 168 -22.86 -44.81 7.79
N PHE A 169 -23.91 -44.01 7.54
CA PHE A 169 -23.76 -42.57 7.35
C PHE A 169 -23.38 -41.86 8.65
N GLU A 170 -23.98 -42.21 9.78
CA GLU A 170 -23.63 -41.66 11.09
C GLU A 170 -22.17 -41.94 11.45
N ASP A 171 -21.71 -43.18 11.26
CA ASP A 171 -20.31 -43.57 11.49
C ASP A 171 -19.36 -42.77 10.59
N ARG A 172 -19.72 -42.60 9.30
CA ARG A 172 -18.91 -41.81 8.36
C ARG A 172 -18.88 -40.33 8.72
N ILE A 173 -19.98 -39.77 9.22
CA ILE A 173 -20.02 -38.39 9.70
C ILE A 173 -19.09 -38.24 10.91
N GLN A 174 -19.14 -39.15 11.88
CA GLN A 174 -18.26 -39.10 13.06
C GLN A 174 -16.78 -39.21 12.68
N GLU A 175 -16.44 -40.10 11.74
CA GLU A 175 -15.07 -40.23 11.22
C GLU A 175 -14.59 -38.92 10.59
N LEU A 176 -15.40 -38.30 9.72
CA LEU A 176 -15.08 -37.02 9.08
C LEU A 176 -14.98 -35.87 10.09
N GLU A 177 -15.79 -35.87 11.14
CA GLU A 177 -15.69 -34.88 12.23
C GLU A 177 -14.37 -35.04 13.00
N GLN A 178 -13.95 -36.28 13.30
CA GLN A 178 -12.67 -36.56 13.94
C GLN A 178 -11.48 -36.16 13.07
N GLU A 179 -11.52 -36.49 11.77
CA GLU A 179 -10.49 -36.07 10.81
C GLU A 179 -10.38 -34.55 10.73
N ASN A 180 -11.52 -33.84 10.64
CA ASN A 180 -11.53 -32.37 10.63
C ASN A 180 -10.95 -31.80 11.92
N LEU A 181 -11.27 -32.36 13.08
CA LEU A 181 -10.73 -31.92 14.36
C LEU A 181 -9.20 -32.11 14.42
N ALA A 182 -8.72 -33.27 13.97
CA ALA A 182 -7.28 -33.57 13.91
C ALA A 182 -6.55 -32.61 12.96
N GLN A 183 -7.13 -32.33 11.79
CA GLN A 183 -6.57 -31.35 10.84
C GLN A 183 -6.55 -29.93 11.41
N GLN A 184 -7.61 -29.51 12.12
CA GLN A 184 -7.63 -28.20 12.79
C GLN A 184 -6.54 -28.07 13.85
N GLU A 185 -6.34 -29.12 14.66
CA GLU A 185 -5.29 -29.11 15.68
C GLU A 185 -3.89 -29.10 15.04
N GLN A 186 -3.68 -29.85 13.96
CA GLN A 186 -2.43 -29.81 13.19
C GLN A 186 -2.15 -28.43 12.59
N LEU A 187 -3.18 -27.78 12.01
CA LEU A 187 -3.06 -26.41 11.48
C LEU A 187 -2.73 -25.41 12.57
N LYS A 188 -3.34 -25.55 13.75
CA LYS A 188 -3.06 -24.71 14.92
C LYS A 188 -1.61 -24.87 15.39
N GLN A 189 -1.13 -26.11 15.53
CA GLN A 189 0.27 -26.40 15.90
C GLN A 189 1.25 -25.83 14.86
N SER A 190 0.98 -26.02 13.56
CA SER A 190 1.80 -25.42 12.51
C SER A 190 1.78 -23.89 12.55
N GLY A 191 0.62 -23.28 12.84
CA GLY A 191 0.47 -21.85 12.99
C GLY A 191 1.24 -21.30 14.20
N ASP A 192 1.23 -22.00 15.32
CA ASP A 192 1.99 -21.64 16.52
C ASP A 192 3.49 -21.75 16.29
N SER A 193 3.95 -22.80 15.60
CA SER A 193 5.35 -22.95 15.20
C SER A 193 5.79 -21.83 14.25
N LEU A 194 4.94 -21.45 13.28
CA LEU A 194 5.23 -20.35 12.36
C LEU A 194 5.30 -19.00 13.10
N ARG A 195 4.40 -18.75 14.05
CA ARG A 195 4.44 -17.55 14.91
C ARG A 195 5.73 -17.49 15.72
N ALA A 196 6.17 -18.60 16.31
CA ALA A 196 7.42 -18.67 17.05
C ALA A 196 8.63 -18.41 16.14
N ALA A 197 8.66 -19.02 14.96
CA ALA A 197 9.73 -18.79 13.97
C ALA A 197 9.79 -17.32 13.53
N ASN A 198 8.64 -16.70 13.21
CA ASN A 198 8.58 -15.29 12.83
C ASN A 198 9.03 -14.36 13.97
N SER A 199 8.68 -14.68 15.21
CA SER A 199 9.20 -13.92 16.37
C SER A 199 10.72 -14.01 16.45
N LYS A 200 11.30 -15.18 16.16
CA LYS A 200 12.75 -15.35 16.18
C LYS A 200 13.44 -14.61 15.03
N VAL A 201 12.85 -14.63 13.83
CA VAL A 201 13.33 -13.84 12.69
C VAL A 201 13.37 -12.36 13.06
N LYS A 202 12.29 -11.82 13.65
CA LYS A 202 12.24 -10.43 14.08
C LYS A 202 13.30 -10.07 15.13
N GLU A 203 13.56 -10.97 16.07
CA GLU A 203 14.64 -10.80 17.05
C GLU A 203 16.02 -10.77 16.37
N LEU A 204 16.25 -11.67 15.40
CA LEU A 204 17.49 -11.71 14.63
C LEU A 204 17.67 -10.46 13.77
N GLU A 205 16.61 -9.94 13.16
CA GLU A 205 16.62 -8.68 12.41
C GLU A 205 17.04 -7.52 13.30
N LEU A 206 16.43 -7.37 14.48
CA LEU A 206 16.80 -6.34 15.45
C LEU A 206 18.26 -6.48 15.92
N ASN A 207 18.72 -7.72 16.14
CA ASN A 207 20.11 -7.96 16.51
C ASN A 207 21.06 -7.57 15.38
N ILE A 208 20.75 -7.90 14.12
CA ILE A 208 21.54 -7.52 12.95
C ILE A 208 21.58 -6.00 12.81
N GLU A 209 20.44 -5.32 12.91
CA GLU A 209 20.37 -3.86 12.89
C GLU A 209 21.22 -3.23 14.00
N GLY A 210 21.17 -3.79 15.22
CA GLY A 210 22.02 -3.40 16.33
C GLY A 210 23.51 -3.55 16.02
N PHE A 211 23.94 -4.72 15.54
CA PHE A 211 25.33 -4.98 15.14
C PHE A 211 25.79 -4.05 14.01
N LEU A 212 24.95 -3.82 13.01
CA LEU A 212 25.25 -2.91 11.91
C LEU A 212 25.38 -1.48 12.41
N SER A 213 24.48 -1.02 13.29
CA SER A 213 24.57 0.31 13.88
C SER A 213 25.83 0.49 14.71
N GLU A 214 26.19 -0.48 15.56
CA GLU A 214 27.43 -0.47 16.34
C GLU A 214 28.66 -0.41 15.42
N LYS A 215 28.70 -1.23 14.37
CA LYS A 215 29.82 -1.23 13.42
C LYS A 215 29.90 0.06 12.62
N VAL A 216 28.78 0.57 12.10
CA VAL A 216 28.73 1.83 11.33
C VAL A 216 29.14 3.02 12.18
N ASN A 217 28.69 3.09 13.44
CA ASN A 217 29.11 4.13 14.38
C ASN A 217 30.61 4.03 14.74
N GLY A 218 31.18 2.82 14.70
CA GLY A 218 32.60 2.59 14.95
C GLY A 218 33.51 2.83 13.74
N VAL A 219 32.97 3.08 12.53
CA VAL A 219 33.79 3.48 11.38
C VAL A 219 33.87 5.00 11.32
N GLU A 220 35.07 5.56 11.49
CA GLU A 220 35.39 6.99 11.38
C GLU A 220 35.31 7.51 9.92
N ILE A 221 34.29 7.10 9.16
CA ILE A 221 34.05 7.53 7.78
C ILE A 221 33.93 9.06 7.72
N GLY A 222 33.34 9.66 8.76
CA GLY A 222 33.17 11.10 8.86
C GLY A 222 34.51 11.86 8.88
N ASP A 223 35.51 11.36 9.60
CA ASP A 223 36.79 12.06 9.74
C ASP A 223 37.71 11.79 8.55
N HIS A 224 37.71 10.58 8.01
CA HIS A 224 38.39 10.31 6.75
C HIS A 224 37.78 11.06 5.56
N ARG A 225 36.45 11.26 5.53
CA ARG A 225 35.79 12.08 4.51
C ARG A 225 36.19 13.55 4.63
N LYS A 226 36.22 14.11 5.85
CA LYS A 226 36.71 15.49 6.07
C LYS A 226 38.17 15.66 5.65
N GLU A 227 39.02 14.67 5.94
CA GLU A 227 40.43 14.71 5.55
C GLU A 227 40.58 14.57 4.03
N LEU A 228 39.76 13.76 3.37
CA LEU A 228 39.66 13.73 1.90
C LEU A 228 39.26 15.09 1.33
N ASP A 229 38.20 15.71 1.85
CA ASP A 229 37.72 17.02 1.39
C ASP A 229 38.76 18.14 1.65
N ARG A 230 39.57 18.00 2.70
CA ARG A 230 40.69 18.90 3.00
C ARG A 230 41.83 18.70 2.02
N LEU A 231 42.29 17.45 1.84
CA LEU A 231 43.38 17.11 0.91
C LEU A 231 43.02 17.47 -0.54
N GLN A 232 41.75 17.33 -0.91
CA GLN A 232 41.26 17.68 -2.23
C GLN A 232 41.27 19.21 -2.45
N ARG A 233 40.88 19.99 -1.44
CA ARG A 233 41.05 21.47 -1.47
C ARG A 233 42.52 21.89 -1.49
N GLU A 234 43.38 21.23 -0.72
CA GLU A 234 44.83 21.49 -0.76
C GLU A 234 45.43 21.16 -2.13
N LEU A 235 44.93 20.13 -2.82
CA LEU A 235 45.34 19.78 -4.18
C LEU A 235 44.86 20.81 -5.20
N GLU A 236 43.61 21.25 -5.11
CA GLU A 236 43.02 22.27 -6.00
C GLU A 236 43.66 23.65 -5.82
N ALA A 237 44.14 23.98 -4.62
CA ALA A 237 44.82 25.23 -4.32
C ALA A 237 46.29 25.28 -4.75
N ARG A 238 46.87 24.18 -5.25
CA ARG A 238 48.23 24.19 -5.78
C ARG A 238 48.30 25.01 -7.07
N PRO A 239 49.39 25.78 -7.29
CA PRO A 239 49.59 26.51 -8.54
C PRO A 239 49.43 25.59 -9.73
N GLN A 240 48.60 26.00 -10.69
CA GLN A 240 48.41 25.22 -11.91
C GLN A 240 49.61 25.43 -12.84
N LEU A 241 49.83 24.50 -13.76
CA LEU A 241 50.94 24.55 -14.73
C LEU A 241 50.99 25.91 -15.47
N LYS A 242 49.83 26.53 -15.69
CA LYS A 242 49.73 27.87 -16.28
C LYS A 242 50.31 28.98 -15.42
N ASP A 243 50.10 28.94 -14.10
CA ASP A 243 50.65 29.94 -13.19
C ASP A 243 52.19 29.86 -13.16
N LEU A 244 52.73 28.65 -13.32
CA LEU A 244 54.17 28.41 -13.45
C LEU A 244 54.70 28.91 -14.80
N ASP A 245 53.97 28.69 -15.90
CA ASP A 245 54.33 29.22 -17.22
C ASP A 245 54.31 30.76 -17.23
N GLU A 246 53.32 31.40 -16.59
CA GLU A 246 53.23 32.85 -16.45
C GLU A 246 54.41 33.41 -15.63
N LEU A 247 54.78 32.74 -14.53
CA LEU A 247 55.92 33.14 -13.72
C LEU A 247 57.26 32.96 -14.48
N GLN A 248 57.37 31.89 -15.27
CA GLN A 248 58.54 31.65 -16.12
C GLN A 248 58.67 32.73 -17.19
N ASN A 249 57.57 33.08 -17.87
CA ASN A 249 57.57 34.16 -18.85
C ASN A 249 57.94 35.51 -18.22
N ALA A 250 57.42 35.82 -17.02
CA ALA A 250 57.77 37.04 -16.30
C ALA A 250 59.25 37.07 -15.90
N LEU A 251 59.84 35.91 -15.58
CA LEU A 251 61.26 35.80 -15.28
C LEU A 251 62.12 36.05 -16.54
N ASP A 252 61.74 35.46 -17.68
CA ASP A 252 62.43 35.62 -18.96
C ASP A 252 62.34 37.08 -19.46
N GLU A 253 61.20 37.74 -19.29
CA GLU A 253 61.02 39.17 -19.57
C GLU A 253 61.94 40.03 -18.70
N LEU A 254 62.01 39.74 -17.40
CA LEU A 254 62.85 40.46 -16.45
C LEU A 254 64.34 40.29 -16.79
N GLU A 255 64.76 39.07 -17.14
CA GLU A 255 66.13 38.77 -17.60
C GLU A 255 66.47 39.56 -18.86
N THR A 256 65.54 39.63 -19.83
CA THR A 256 65.70 40.41 -21.06
C THR A 256 65.88 41.91 -20.76
N ILE A 257 65.08 42.46 -19.83
CA ILE A 257 65.20 43.86 -19.41
C ILE A 257 66.55 44.13 -18.75
N TYR A 258 67.00 43.23 -17.86
CA TYR A 258 68.31 43.37 -17.22
C TYR A 258 69.46 43.31 -18.22
N GLN A 259 69.38 42.41 -19.21
CA GLN A 259 70.41 42.32 -20.25
C GLN A 259 70.45 43.58 -21.12
N GLN A 260 69.30 44.11 -21.55
CA GLN A 260 69.25 45.38 -22.29
C GLN A 260 69.87 46.54 -21.50
N ARG A 261 69.53 46.64 -20.21
CA ARG A 261 70.10 47.68 -19.35
C ARG A 261 71.61 47.50 -19.19
N LEU A 262 72.11 46.26 -19.13
CA LEU A 262 73.55 45.99 -19.10
C LEU A 262 74.22 46.45 -20.39
N ASP A 263 73.68 46.07 -21.55
CA ASP A 263 74.21 46.44 -22.86
C ASP A 263 74.24 47.98 -23.06
N GLU A 264 73.20 48.69 -22.60
CA GLU A 264 73.15 50.16 -22.59
C GLU A 264 74.27 50.76 -21.73
N LYS A 265 74.50 50.19 -20.54
CA LYS A 265 75.58 50.65 -19.66
C LYS A 265 76.95 50.36 -20.25
N GLU A 266 77.15 49.21 -20.89
CA GLU A 266 78.39 48.87 -21.58
C GLU A 266 78.67 49.81 -22.76
N ALA A 267 77.64 50.13 -23.56
CA ALA A 267 77.75 51.11 -24.64
C ALA A 267 78.14 52.50 -24.11
N CYS A 268 77.48 52.97 -23.05
CA CYS A 268 77.80 54.24 -22.41
C CYS A 268 79.24 54.26 -21.86
N ILE A 269 79.70 53.18 -21.24
CA ILE A 269 81.08 53.05 -20.76
C ILE A 269 82.06 53.16 -21.93
N LYS A 270 81.78 52.51 -23.06
CA LYS A 270 82.63 52.56 -24.26
C LYS A 270 82.73 53.96 -24.86
N ASP A 271 81.61 54.70 -24.91
CA ASP A 271 81.58 56.08 -25.38
C ASP A 271 82.41 57.00 -24.45
N LEU A 272 82.23 56.86 -23.13
CA LEU A 272 83.02 57.59 -22.13
C LEU A 272 84.52 57.26 -22.21
N GLN A 273 84.88 56.00 -22.50
CA GLN A 273 86.27 55.61 -22.71
C GLN A 273 86.87 56.26 -23.96
N THR A 274 86.08 56.34 -25.04
CA THR A 274 86.50 57.00 -26.29
C THR A 274 86.71 58.50 -26.07
N GLU A 275 85.78 59.16 -25.37
CA GLU A 275 85.89 60.57 -25.04
C GLU A 275 87.06 60.86 -24.08
N LYS A 276 87.27 59.99 -23.09
CA LYS A 276 88.45 60.07 -22.22
C LYS A 276 89.75 59.99 -23.02
N ALA A 277 89.85 59.08 -23.99
CA ALA A 277 91.02 58.97 -24.85
C ALA A 277 91.23 60.24 -25.70
N ARG A 278 90.15 60.82 -26.22
CA ARG A 278 90.18 62.10 -26.96
C ARG A 278 90.70 63.24 -26.08
N LEU A 279 90.16 63.40 -24.88
CA LEU A 279 90.58 64.44 -23.93
C LEU A 279 92.01 64.23 -23.42
N GLN A 280 92.49 62.99 -23.36
CA GLN A 280 93.89 62.68 -23.04
C GLN A 280 94.83 63.11 -24.17
N ASP A 281 94.48 62.85 -25.43
CA ASP A 281 95.26 63.31 -26.59
C ASP A 281 95.29 64.86 -26.68
N GLU A 282 94.14 65.51 -26.42
CA GLU A 282 94.06 66.97 -26.37
C GLU A 282 94.89 67.56 -25.22
N ASN A 283 94.82 66.98 -24.02
CA ASN A 283 95.68 67.37 -22.90
C ASN A 283 97.17 67.19 -23.22
N ALA A 284 97.56 66.11 -23.89
CA ALA A 284 98.96 65.89 -24.29
C ALA A 284 99.44 66.97 -25.26
N LYS A 285 98.60 67.35 -26.24
CA LYS A 285 98.90 68.47 -27.17
C LYS A 285 99.02 69.81 -26.43
N LEU A 286 98.12 70.09 -25.49
CA LEU A 286 98.15 71.31 -24.68
C LEU A 286 99.39 71.36 -23.77
N GLN A 287 99.77 70.23 -23.16
CA GLN A 287 101.01 70.12 -22.37
C GLN A 287 102.24 70.40 -23.23
N GLU A 288 102.29 69.86 -24.44
CA GLU A 288 103.38 70.11 -25.39
C GLU A 288 103.43 71.57 -25.86
N ALA A 289 102.28 72.18 -26.13
CA ALA A 289 102.19 73.61 -26.45
C ALA A 289 102.67 74.49 -25.28
N ASN A 290 102.25 74.17 -24.04
CA ASN A 290 102.71 74.85 -22.84
C ASN A 290 104.22 74.70 -22.64
N ARG A 291 104.79 73.51 -22.91
CA ARG A 291 106.24 73.29 -22.84
C ARG A 291 106.98 74.21 -23.82
N LYS A 292 106.51 74.32 -25.07
CA LYS A 292 107.08 75.24 -26.07
C LYS A 292 106.99 76.71 -25.63
N LEU A 293 105.84 77.12 -25.10
CA LEU A 293 105.67 78.47 -24.56
C LEU A 293 106.58 78.75 -23.37
N GLN A 294 106.81 77.77 -22.48
CA GLN A 294 107.76 77.91 -21.38
C GLN A 294 109.20 78.05 -21.87
N GLU A 295 109.60 77.29 -22.90
CA GLU A 295 110.92 77.44 -23.54
C GLU A 295 111.10 78.82 -24.18
N GLU A 296 110.08 79.30 -24.88
CA GLU A 296 110.08 80.64 -25.49
C GLU A 296 110.10 81.75 -24.43
N ASN A 297 109.31 81.64 -23.36
CA ASN A 297 109.38 82.55 -22.22
C ASN A 297 110.76 82.55 -21.56
N GLY A 298 111.41 81.38 -21.43
CA GLY A 298 112.78 81.28 -20.93
C GLY A 298 113.78 82.02 -21.82
N ARG A 299 113.63 81.91 -23.15
CA ARG A 299 114.44 82.67 -24.11
C ARG A 299 114.20 84.17 -23.99
N LEU A 300 112.94 84.59 -23.88
CA LEU A 300 112.56 85.99 -23.68
C LEU A 300 113.08 86.54 -22.36
N GLN A 301 113.02 85.78 -21.27
CA GLN A 301 113.62 86.17 -19.98
C GLN A 301 115.15 86.31 -20.07
N THR A 302 115.81 85.41 -20.81
CA THR A 302 117.25 85.50 -21.06
C THR A 302 117.59 86.75 -21.89
N ALA A 303 116.77 87.07 -22.90
CA ALA A 303 116.92 88.29 -23.68
C ALA A 303 116.65 89.55 -22.84
N ASN A 304 115.61 89.54 -21.99
CA ASN A 304 115.30 90.64 -21.07
C ASN A 304 116.41 90.85 -20.04
N THR A 305 116.99 89.80 -19.47
CA THR A 305 118.14 89.92 -18.55
C THR A 305 119.39 90.45 -19.27
N HIS A 306 119.63 90.06 -20.52
CA HIS A 306 120.70 90.62 -21.33
C HIS A 306 120.47 92.12 -21.61
N LEU A 307 119.24 92.51 -21.97
CA LEU A 307 118.85 93.91 -22.15
C LEU A 307 118.92 94.71 -20.84
N GLU A 308 118.53 94.16 -19.70
CA GLU A 308 118.69 94.80 -18.40
C GLU A 308 120.17 94.93 -17.99
N SER A 309 121.03 93.97 -18.37
CA SER A 309 122.48 94.05 -18.16
C SER A 309 123.17 95.10 -19.06
N GLU A 310 122.66 95.31 -20.28
CA GLU A 310 123.06 96.43 -21.15
C GLU A 310 122.53 97.77 -20.62
N LYS A 311 121.30 97.80 -20.10
CA LYS A 311 120.70 99.00 -19.49
C LYS A 311 121.35 99.39 -18.16
N GLY A 312 121.91 98.42 -17.42
CA GLY A 312 122.65 98.62 -16.17
C GLY A 312 124.04 99.25 -16.34
N SER A 313 124.58 99.28 -17.57
CA SER A 313 125.92 99.84 -17.86
C SER A 313 125.90 101.27 -18.40
N ILE A 314 124.73 101.88 -18.61
CA ILE A 314 124.57 103.28 -19.05
C ILE A 314 123.43 103.93 -18.26
N GLN A 315 123.76 104.44 -17.06
CA GLN A 315 123.46 105.80 -16.57
C GLN A 315 123.49 105.81 -15.03
N ARG A 316 124.60 106.31 -14.48
CA ARG A 316 124.65 106.93 -13.15
C ARG A 316 124.27 108.41 -13.29
N ASP A 317 123.54 108.89 -12.30
CA ASP A 317 123.30 110.28 -11.88
C ASP A 317 122.50 111.20 -12.83
N PHE A 318 121.26 111.54 -12.44
CA PHE A 318 120.74 112.92 -12.39
C PHE A 318 119.44 112.97 -11.56
N GLN A 319 119.46 113.73 -10.46
CA GLN A 319 118.29 114.23 -9.72
C GLN A 319 117.99 115.67 -10.20
N VAL A 320 116.71 116.01 -10.43
CA VAL A 320 116.07 117.34 -10.69
C VAL A 320 114.81 117.05 -11.54
N THR A 321 113.58 117.54 -11.37
CA THR A 321 112.91 118.53 -10.50
C THR A 321 111.39 118.25 -10.47
N THR A 322 110.74 118.77 -9.43
CA THR A 322 109.32 118.92 -9.05
C THR A 322 108.33 119.47 -10.12
N PRO A 323 107.02 119.74 -9.81
CA PRO A 323 105.81 118.90 -9.73
C PRO A 323 104.66 119.60 -10.55
N PRO A 324 103.33 119.61 -10.24
CA PRO A 324 102.47 118.75 -9.41
C PRO A 324 101.15 118.29 -10.10
N HIS A 325 100.43 117.43 -9.36
CA HIS A 325 98.96 117.32 -9.33
C HIS A 325 98.23 116.59 -10.47
N ALA A 326 97.78 115.36 -10.17
CA ALA A 326 96.39 114.93 -10.35
C ALA A 326 96.15 113.62 -9.57
N GLN A 327 95.27 113.71 -8.58
CA GLN A 327 94.42 112.60 -8.13
C GLN A 327 93.29 112.42 -9.20
N PRO A 328 92.45 111.34 -9.22
CA PRO A 328 92.06 110.66 -8.00
C PRO A 328 91.67 109.17 -8.08
N VAL A 329 91.49 108.62 -6.87
CA VAL A 329 90.67 107.47 -6.47
C VAL A 329 90.99 106.11 -7.08
N ALA A 330 91.70 105.29 -6.30
CA ALA A 330 91.52 103.84 -6.33
C ALA A 330 90.46 103.51 -5.28
N ASP A 331 89.27 103.16 -5.76
CA ASP A 331 88.21 102.54 -4.99
C ASP A 331 88.70 101.19 -4.47
N GLU A 332 88.85 101.07 -3.16
CA GLU A 332 88.80 99.78 -2.49
C GLU A 332 87.43 99.65 -1.81
N VAL A 333 86.80 98.49 -2.05
CA VAL A 333 85.51 97.96 -1.56
C VAL A 333 84.29 98.33 -2.43
N PRO A 334 83.27 97.44 -2.71
CA PRO A 334 83.05 96.05 -2.27
C PRO A 334 82.68 95.03 -3.39
N ASN A 335 82.97 93.75 -3.17
CA ASN A 335 81.94 92.70 -3.16
C ASN A 335 82.58 91.38 -2.71
N GLU A 336 82.72 91.24 -1.39
CA GLU A 336 82.27 90.00 -0.79
C GLU A 336 80.83 89.78 -1.27
N LEU A 337 80.57 88.67 -1.95
CA LEU A 337 79.22 88.12 -1.93
C LEU A 337 78.90 87.86 -0.44
N PRO A 338 77.81 88.41 0.10
CA PRO A 338 77.44 88.16 1.48
C PRO A 338 77.22 86.65 1.64
N ILE A 339 77.78 86.07 2.70
CA ILE A 339 77.12 84.90 3.31
C ILE A 339 75.74 85.41 3.69
N TYR A 340 74.72 84.98 2.96
CA TYR A 340 73.33 85.20 3.34
C TYR A 340 73.11 84.55 4.73
N LYS A 341 73.13 85.37 5.78
CA LYS A 341 72.48 85.02 7.05
C LYS A 341 71.03 85.46 6.92
N ALA A 342 70.17 84.49 6.69
CA ALA A 342 68.73 84.68 6.73
C ALA A 342 68.33 85.33 8.06
N ALA A 343 67.46 86.35 8.01
CA ALA A 343 66.89 86.99 9.19
C ALA A 343 65.94 86.06 9.97
N ASN A 344 65.59 84.91 9.39
CA ASN A 344 64.84 83.82 10.01
C ASN A 344 65.52 82.49 9.62
N PRO A 345 65.58 81.48 10.50
CA PRO A 345 66.07 80.16 10.13
C PRO A 345 65.17 79.60 9.01
N ILE A 346 65.74 79.43 7.82
CA ILE A 346 65.06 78.74 6.71
C ILE A 346 65.52 77.29 6.79
N ASP A 347 64.57 76.40 7.02
CA ASP A 347 64.79 74.95 6.98
C ASP A 347 65.19 74.56 5.54
N PRO A 348 66.34 73.90 5.33
CA PRO A 348 66.75 73.38 4.02
C PRO A 348 65.73 72.44 3.35
N SER A 349 64.71 72.05 4.10
CA SER A 349 63.67 71.08 3.74
C SER A 349 62.37 71.72 3.23
N ASP A 350 62.20 73.05 3.29
CA ASP A 350 60.91 73.68 3.01
C ASP A 350 60.64 73.78 1.48
N GLY A 351 59.54 73.17 1.02
CA GLY A 351 59.05 73.29 -0.37
C GLY A 351 59.42 72.18 -1.36
N LYS A 352 59.96 71.03 -0.92
CA LYS A 352 60.17 69.83 -1.76
C LYS A 352 59.34 68.65 -1.25
N ASN A 353 58.72 67.89 -2.14
CA ASN A 353 57.86 66.74 -1.80
C ASN A 353 58.63 65.41 -1.69
N ASP A 354 59.95 65.47 -1.50
CA ASP A 354 60.77 64.26 -1.33
C ASP A 354 60.90 63.93 0.16
N TRP A 355 60.80 62.65 0.54
CA TRP A 355 60.93 62.18 1.93
C TRP A 355 62.22 61.39 2.14
N CYS A 356 62.92 61.64 3.26
CA CYS A 356 64.18 61.00 3.59
C CYS A 356 63.99 59.88 4.62
N GLY A 357 64.33 58.65 4.23
CA GLY A 357 64.24 57.48 5.11
C GLY A 357 65.38 57.32 6.14
N LEU A 358 66.43 58.15 6.09
CA LEU A 358 67.55 58.09 7.04
C LEU A 358 67.32 58.94 8.29
N CYS A 359 66.68 60.10 8.14
CA CYS A 359 66.37 61.01 9.26
C CYS A 359 64.86 61.23 9.47
N GLU A 360 64.01 60.53 8.70
CA GLU A 360 62.54 60.56 8.76
C GLU A 360 61.91 61.96 8.59
N ARG A 361 62.51 62.83 7.78
CA ARG A 361 62.02 64.19 7.52
C ARG A 361 61.68 64.40 6.04
N ASP A 362 60.63 65.16 5.78
CA ASP A 362 60.27 65.65 4.45
C ASP A 362 61.28 66.69 3.94
N GLY A 363 61.32 66.95 2.63
CA GLY A 363 62.09 68.02 1.99
C GLY A 363 63.39 67.61 1.28
N HIS A 364 63.85 66.36 1.39
CA HIS A 364 65.06 65.84 0.75
C HIS A 364 65.05 64.31 0.63
N SER A 365 65.92 63.72 -0.19
CA SER A 365 66.04 62.26 -0.34
C SER A 365 67.20 61.69 0.49
N SER A 366 67.17 60.37 0.74
CA SER A 366 68.21 59.65 1.52
C SER A 366 69.63 59.76 0.97
N ILE A 367 69.81 60.23 -0.27
CA ILE A 367 71.14 60.39 -0.91
C ILE A 367 71.77 61.75 -0.60
N ASN A 368 70.98 62.76 -0.26
CA ASN A 368 71.44 64.10 0.08
C ASN A 368 70.91 64.51 1.46
N CYS A 369 71.12 63.67 2.48
CA CYS A 369 70.68 63.96 3.84
C CYS A 369 71.66 64.94 4.51
N PRO A 370 71.28 66.21 4.76
CA PRO A 370 72.16 67.17 5.41
C PRO A 370 72.36 66.87 6.91
N TYR A 371 71.59 65.91 7.46
CA TYR A 371 71.59 65.50 8.87
C TYR A 371 72.24 64.13 9.09
N GLU A 372 72.94 63.58 8.08
CA GLU A 372 73.52 62.22 8.12
C GLU A 372 74.52 62.02 9.29
N ASN A 373 75.09 63.10 9.83
CA ASN A 373 76.05 63.07 10.94
C ASN A 373 75.46 63.35 12.33
N ASP A 374 74.15 63.58 12.46
CA ASP A 374 73.50 63.94 13.74
C ASP A 374 72.86 62.73 14.47
N ILE A 375 73.06 61.49 13.98
CA ILE A 375 72.39 60.26 14.48
C ILE A 375 73.35 59.32 15.25
N PHE A 376 74.41 59.86 15.88
CA PHE A 376 75.20 59.11 16.89
C PHE A 376 75.38 59.87 18.20
#